data_AF-A0A924U4C9-F1
#
_entry.id   AF-A0A924U4C9-F1
#
_cell.length_a   1.000
_cell.length_b   1.000
_cell.length_c   1.000
_cell.angle_alpha   90.00
_cell.angle_beta   90.00
_cell.angle_gamma   90.00
#
_symmetry.space_group_name_H-M   'P 1'
#
loop_
_entity.id
_entity.type
_entity.pdbx_description
1 polymer ?
#
loop_
_entity_poly.entity_id
_entity_poly.type
_entity_poly.pdbx_seq_one_letter_code
_entity_poly.pdbx_strand_id
1 'polypeptide(L)'
;QTLASLGEFAGQWKTSLYEALFAESLGSVLSARALGSLHEFGRYVNDLEYRARHTTGAEDAKALLIGWLTDIGYEQHLHDGEDSAKLSAARWSNVPDFVDWIARRCGGRDDNAGASAGGENDGDATFESEKKSVIEVAQTISVIISLAERGDDQNVVTLSTLHAAKGLEWPHVMLAGVNEGLLPFRSEDDDMTAERIEEERRLMYVGITRARSTLAVSVLKRRKRNRETVMGVPSRFVKEMKLDELRAKEDPHAKLKALRAAAQARAAAAKAAAPANGR
;
A
#
# COMPACT_ATOMS: atom_id res chain seq x y z
N GLN A 1 23.08 17.96 -20.83
CA GLN A 1 22.81 18.97 -21.87
C GLN A 1 21.70 18.51 -22.83
N THR A 2 21.78 17.32 -23.44
CA THR A 2 20.76 16.80 -24.38
C THR A 2 19.32 16.86 -23.87
N LEU A 3 19.03 16.36 -22.66
CA LEU A 3 17.66 16.37 -22.10
C LEU A 3 17.15 17.79 -21.82
N ALA A 4 18.03 18.71 -21.44
CA ALA A 4 17.66 20.11 -21.24
C ALA A 4 17.27 20.77 -22.56
N SER A 5 18.06 20.58 -23.62
CA SER A 5 17.74 21.09 -24.96
C SER A 5 16.48 20.46 -25.55
N LEU A 6 16.22 19.17 -25.32
CA LEU A 6 14.95 18.52 -25.69
C LEU A 6 13.78 19.14 -24.93
N GLY A 7 13.94 19.45 -23.64
CA GLY A 7 12.92 20.11 -22.82
C GLY A 7 12.62 21.53 -23.27
N GLU A 8 13.66 22.32 -23.59
CA GLU A 8 13.48 23.67 -24.15
C GLU A 8 12.75 23.62 -25.49
N PHE A 9 13.14 22.70 -26.37
CA PHE A 9 12.48 22.48 -27.66
C PHE A 9 11.00 22.09 -27.48
N ALA A 10 10.71 21.08 -26.67
CA ALA A 10 9.33 20.65 -26.40
C ALA A 10 8.48 21.77 -25.80
N GLY A 11 9.06 22.58 -24.90
CA GLY A 11 8.41 23.75 -24.32
C GLY A 11 8.08 24.85 -25.34
N GLN A 12 9.00 25.12 -26.28
CA GLN A 12 8.76 26.08 -27.36
C GLN A 12 7.60 25.66 -28.27
N TRP A 13 7.52 24.37 -28.60
CA TRP A 13 6.49 23.81 -29.49
C TRP A 13 5.22 23.34 -28.76
N LYS A 14 5.19 23.44 -27.42
CA LYS A 14 4.07 22.99 -26.56
C LYS A 14 3.70 21.53 -26.77
N THR A 15 4.67 20.68 -27.06
CA THR A 15 4.50 19.23 -27.21
C THR A 15 5.05 18.49 -25.99
N SER A 16 4.68 17.23 -25.85
CA SER A 16 5.31 16.38 -24.83
C SER A 16 6.78 16.09 -25.20
N LEU A 17 7.61 15.76 -24.20
CA LEU A 17 9.00 15.32 -24.46
C LEU A 17 9.05 14.14 -25.43
N TYR A 18 8.08 13.23 -25.34
CA TYR A 18 8.03 12.04 -26.18
C TYR A 18 7.67 12.36 -27.63
N GLU A 19 6.64 13.19 -27.83
CA GLU A 19 6.23 13.66 -29.16
C GLU A 19 7.36 14.46 -29.83
N ALA A 20 8.06 15.30 -29.05
CA ALA A 20 9.19 16.08 -29.52
C ALA A 20 10.32 15.21 -30.09
N LEU A 21 10.49 13.95 -29.64
CA LEU A 21 11.50 13.02 -30.16
C LEU A 21 11.35 12.79 -31.67
N PHE A 22 10.13 12.89 -32.20
CA PHE A 22 9.83 12.58 -33.61
C PHE A 22 9.62 13.82 -34.46
N ALA A 23 9.86 15.01 -33.91
CA ALA A 23 9.75 16.26 -34.67
C ALA A 23 10.88 16.38 -35.70
N GLU A 24 10.53 16.68 -36.95
CA GLU A 24 11.51 16.83 -38.05
C GLU A 24 12.57 17.90 -37.76
N SER A 25 12.19 18.96 -37.03
CA SER A 25 13.07 20.07 -36.69
C SER A 25 13.97 19.82 -35.49
N LEU A 26 13.83 18.70 -34.75
CA LEU A 26 14.65 18.41 -33.57
C LEU A 26 16.15 18.32 -33.91
N GLY A 27 16.48 17.86 -35.12
CA GLY A 27 17.87 17.78 -35.59
C GLY A 27 18.57 19.13 -35.75
N SER A 28 17.84 20.26 -35.72
CA SER A 28 18.44 21.60 -35.76
C SER A 28 19.02 22.05 -34.42
N VAL A 29 18.58 21.46 -33.31
CA VAL A 29 18.95 21.86 -31.94
C VAL A 29 19.80 20.81 -31.22
N LEU A 30 19.90 19.59 -31.74
CA LEU A 30 20.68 18.49 -31.16
C LEU A 30 21.78 17.99 -32.11
N SER A 31 22.86 17.47 -31.54
CA SER A 31 23.90 16.79 -32.32
C SER A 31 23.37 15.49 -32.92
N ALA A 32 23.93 15.07 -34.06
CA ALA A 32 23.51 13.83 -34.75
C ALA A 32 23.61 12.59 -33.84
N ARG A 33 24.63 12.51 -32.98
CA ARG A 33 24.77 11.43 -31.98
C ARG A 33 23.62 11.44 -30.98
N ALA A 34 23.33 12.61 -30.39
CA ALA A 34 22.27 12.74 -29.40
C ALA A 34 20.89 12.44 -30.00
N LEU A 35 20.63 12.95 -31.22
CA LEU A 35 19.42 12.65 -31.96
C LEU A 35 19.28 11.15 -32.25
N GLY A 36 20.36 10.49 -32.67
CA GLY A 36 20.39 9.05 -32.91
C GLY A 36 19.97 8.24 -31.69
N SER A 37 20.60 8.50 -30.53
CA SER A 37 20.26 7.80 -29.27
C SER A 37 18.84 8.08 -28.79
N LEU A 38 18.33 9.31 -28.98
CA LEU A 38 16.96 9.65 -28.63
C LEU A 38 15.92 8.94 -29.52
N HIS A 39 16.18 8.86 -30.82
CA HIS A 39 15.33 8.09 -31.73
C HIS A 39 15.37 6.59 -31.45
N GLU A 40 16.53 6.05 -31.09
CA GLU A 40 16.64 4.65 -30.66
C GLU A 40 15.79 4.37 -29.42
N PHE A 41 15.89 5.24 -28.41
CA PHE A 41 15.02 5.19 -27.24
C PHE A 41 13.53 5.31 -27.60
N GLY A 42 13.15 6.25 -28.47
CA GLY A 42 11.76 6.41 -28.90
C GLY A 42 11.20 5.18 -29.63
N ARG A 43 12.01 4.55 -30.50
CA ARG A 43 11.64 3.28 -31.14
C ARG A 43 11.48 2.15 -30.14
N TYR A 44 12.40 2.06 -29.17
CA TYR A 44 12.35 1.08 -28.10
C TYR A 44 11.07 1.22 -27.26
N VAL A 45 10.68 2.44 -26.88
CA VAL A 45 9.45 2.69 -26.13
C VAL A 45 8.21 2.33 -26.96
N ASN A 46 8.15 2.68 -28.24
CA ASN A 46 7.05 2.28 -29.13
C ASN A 46 6.93 0.76 -29.25
N ASP A 47 8.05 0.04 -29.39
CA ASP A 47 8.06 -1.42 -29.45
C ASP A 47 7.59 -2.05 -28.13
N LEU A 48 8.06 -1.55 -26.99
CA LEU A 48 7.64 -2.01 -25.68
C LEU A 48 6.14 -1.78 -25.45
N GLU A 49 5.63 -0.61 -25.83
CA GLU A 49 4.20 -0.27 -25.76
C GLU A 49 3.36 -1.24 -26.62
N TYR A 50 3.80 -1.47 -27.86
CA TYR A 50 3.15 -2.40 -28.77
C TYR A 50 3.13 -3.82 -28.19
N ARG A 51 4.27 -4.33 -27.70
CA ARG A 51 4.34 -5.64 -27.06
C ARG A 51 3.44 -5.73 -25.84
N ALA A 52 3.51 -4.76 -24.93
CA ALA A 52 2.69 -4.73 -23.72
C ALA A 52 1.18 -4.69 -23.99
N ARG A 53 0.75 -4.08 -25.11
CA ARG A 53 -0.65 -4.08 -25.54
C ARG A 53 -1.14 -5.45 -26.03
N HIS A 54 -0.25 -6.28 -26.58
CA HIS A 54 -0.61 -7.57 -27.19
C HIS A 54 -0.25 -8.79 -26.34
N THR A 55 0.61 -8.62 -25.33
CA THR A 55 0.92 -9.65 -24.34
C THR A 55 -0.24 -9.79 -23.36
N THR A 56 -0.92 -10.94 -23.38
CA THR A 56 -2.10 -11.22 -22.54
C THR A 56 -1.91 -12.49 -21.73
N GLY A 57 -2.44 -12.50 -20.51
CA GLY A 57 -2.26 -13.62 -19.59
C GLY A 57 -0.97 -13.55 -18.78
N ALA A 58 -0.96 -14.25 -17.64
CA ALA A 58 0.06 -14.10 -16.61
C ALA A 58 1.45 -14.59 -17.02
N GLU A 59 1.55 -15.77 -17.64
CA GLU A 59 2.85 -16.32 -18.06
C GLU A 59 3.56 -15.39 -19.06
N ASP A 60 2.87 -15.00 -20.13
CA ASP A 60 3.42 -14.12 -21.16
C ASP A 60 3.74 -12.72 -20.58
N ALA A 61 2.89 -12.20 -19.69
CA ALA A 61 3.13 -10.94 -18.99
C ALA A 61 4.41 -10.99 -18.13
N LYS A 62 4.60 -12.07 -17.36
CA LYS A 62 5.80 -12.27 -16.55
C LYS A 62 7.05 -12.33 -17.44
N ALA A 63 7.00 -13.10 -18.52
CA ALA A 63 8.11 -13.21 -19.47
C ALA A 63 8.47 -11.85 -20.09
N LEU A 64 7.47 -11.08 -20.53
CA LEU A 64 7.69 -9.74 -21.07
C LEU A 64 8.35 -8.79 -20.06
N LEU A 65 7.84 -8.74 -18.83
CA LEU A 65 8.31 -7.80 -17.81
C LEU A 65 9.72 -8.14 -17.30
N ILE A 66 10.02 -9.42 -17.08
CA ILE A 66 11.38 -9.85 -16.71
C ILE A 66 12.37 -9.61 -17.86
N GLY A 67 11.96 -9.91 -19.09
CA GLY A 67 12.76 -9.60 -20.28
C GLY A 67 13.06 -8.11 -20.37
N TRP A 68 12.04 -7.27 -20.19
CA TRP A 68 12.19 -5.81 -20.18
C TRP A 68 13.18 -5.31 -19.12
N LEU A 69 13.08 -5.79 -17.88
CA LEU A 69 13.99 -5.42 -16.79
C LEU A 69 15.43 -5.85 -17.06
N THR A 70 15.60 -7.00 -17.74
CA THR A 70 16.90 -7.51 -18.18
C THR A 70 17.49 -6.64 -19.28
N ASP A 71 16.68 -6.29 -20.30
CA ASP A 71 17.10 -5.47 -21.44
C ASP A 71 17.60 -4.09 -21.02
N ILE A 72 16.94 -3.45 -20.03
CA ILE A 72 17.37 -2.16 -19.48
C ILE A 72 18.45 -2.27 -18.41
N GLY A 73 18.85 -3.49 -18.02
CA GLY A 73 19.86 -3.74 -16.99
C GLY A 73 19.46 -3.23 -15.60
N TYR A 74 18.18 -3.31 -15.24
CA TYR A 74 17.66 -2.65 -14.02
C TYR A 74 18.25 -3.25 -12.72
N GLU A 75 18.46 -4.56 -12.68
CA GLU A 75 19.09 -5.24 -11.54
C GLU A 75 20.50 -4.69 -11.30
N GLN A 76 21.33 -4.65 -12.35
CA GLN A 76 22.68 -4.12 -12.27
C GLN A 76 22.66 -2.64 -11.87
N HIS A 77 21.74 -1.84 -12.40
CA HIS A 77 21.57 -0.45 -12.02
C HIS A 77 21.30 -0.27 -10.51
N LEU A 78 20.47 -1.14 -9.91
CA LEU A 78 20.21 -1.12 -8.47
C LEU A 78 21.43 -1.54 -7.64
N HIS A 79 22.25 -2.46 -8.15
CA HIS A 79 23.51 -2.85 -7.52
C HIS A 79 24.55 -1.74 -7.58
N ASP A 80 24.68 -1.06 -8.72
CA ASP A 80 25.66 0.01 -8.91
C ASP A 80 25.29 1.30 -8.17
N GLY A 81 23.99 1.53 -7.93
CA GLY A 81 23.48 2.73 -7.28
C GLY A 81 23.44 2.67 -5.75
N GLU A 82 23.85 1.57 -5.12
CA GLU A 82 23.77 1.39 -3.67
C GLU A 82 25.08 0.83 -3.11
N ASP A 83 25.62 1.49 -2.08
CA ASP A 83 26.91 1.12 -1.48
C ASP A 83 26.83 -0.20 -0.67
N SER A 84 25.61 -0.67 -0.37
CA SER A 84 25.33 -1.86 0.43
C SER A 84 24.69 -2.95 -0.40
N ALA A 85 25.43 -4.03 -0.63
CA ALA A 85 24.93 -5.23 -1.32
C ALA A 85 23.67 -5.82 -0.66
N LYS A 86 23.54 -5.68 0.66
CA LYS A 86 22.33 -6.12 1.38
C LYS A 86 21.11 -5.27 1.05
N LEU A 87 21.28 -3.95 0.93
CA LEU A 87 20.19 -3.04 0.58
C LEU A 87 19.80 -3.18 -0.89
N SER A 88 20.77 -3.32 -1.79
CA SER A 88 20.50 -3.55 -3.21
C SER A 88 19.74 -4.86 -3.43
N ALA A 89 20.17 -5.96 -2.79
CA ALA A 89 19.49 -7.25 -2.85
C ALA A 89 18.05 -7.18 -2.30
N ALA A 90 17.84 -6.46 -1.20
CA ALA A 90 16.50 -6.24 -0.63
C ALA A 90 15.60 -5.35 -1.52
N ARG A 91 16.18 -4.41 -2.28
CA ARG A 91 15.41 -3.65 -3.29
C ARG A 91 15.06 -4.53 -4.47
N TRP A 92 16.02 -5.31 -4.95
CA TRP A 92 15.81 -6.22 -6.06
C TRP A 92 14.76 -7.27 -5.72
N SER A 93 14.74 -7.86 -4.52
CA SER A 93 13.72 -8.85 -4.15
C SER A 93 12.28 -8.35 -4.32
N ASN A 94 12.03 -7.05 -4.11
CA ASN A 94 10.70 -6.46 -4.30
C ASN A 94 10.29 -6.37 -5.78
N VAL A 95 11.24 -6.37 -6.71
CA VAL A 95 10.98 -6.16 -8.14
C VAL A 95 10.34 -7.40 -8.77
N PRO A 96 10.89 -8.64 -8.65
CA PRO A 96 10.22 -9.85 -9.09
C PRO A 96 8.86 -10.07 -8.41
N ASP A 97 8.74 -9.75 -7.12
CA ASP A 97 7.45 -9.84 -6.40
C ASP A 97 6.40 -8.93 -7.03
N PHE A 98 6.78 -7.71 -7.41
CA PHE A 98 5.91 -6.78 -8.12
C PHE A 98 5.56 -7.27 -9.53
N VAL A 99 6.53 -7.85 -10.26
CA VAL A 99 6.29 -8.45 -11.57
C VAL A 99 5.28 -9.60 -11.47
N ASP A 100 5.45 -10.49 -10.50
CA ASP A 100 4.53 -11.60 -10.24
C ASP A 100 3.13 -11.09 -9.87
N TRP A 101 3.06 -10.02 -9.08
CA TRP A 101 1.81 -9.38 -8.71
C TRP A 101 1.06 -8.78 -9.91
N ILE A 102 1.77 -8.16 -10.87
CA ILE A 102 1.18 -7.66 -12.14
C ILE A 102 0.79 -8.83 -13.03
N ALA A 103 1.67 -9.81 -13.21
CA ALA A 103 1.44 -10.95 -14.08
C ALA A 103 0.15 -11.69 -13.71
N ARG A 104 -0.05 -12.04 -12.44
CA ARG A 104 -1.29 -12.69 -11.95
C ARG A 104 -2.57 -11.92 -12.30
N ARG A 105 -2.50 -10.60 -12.40
CA ARG A 105 -3.65 -9.74 -12.76
C ARG A 105 -3.94 -9.70 -14.26
N CYS A 106 -2.98 -10.10 -15.07
CA CYS A 106 -3.21 -10.34 -16.50
C CYS A 106 -4.01 -11.63 -16.73
N GLY A 107 -4.23 -12.45 -15.70
CA GLY A 107 -5.15 -13.58 -15.70
C GLY A 107 -4.72 -14.75 -16.59
N GLY A 108 -5.68 -15.57 -17.01
CA GLY A 108 -5.42 -16.83 -17.70
C GLY A 108 -5.21 -18.01 -16.76
N ARG A 109 -4.59 -19.07 -17.29
CA ARG A 109 -4.29 -20.30 -16.56
C ARG A 109 -2.97 -20.14 -15.81
N ASP A 110 -3.08 -19.94 -14.51
CA ASP A 110 -1.93 -19.97 -13.60
C ASP A 110 -1.75 -21.39 -13.07
N ASP A 111 -0.86 -22.17 -13.68
CA ASP A 111 -0.49 -23.51 -13.15
C ASP A 111 0.15 -23.42 -11.74
N ASN A 112 0.50 -22.20 -11.28
CA ASN A 112 1.09 -21.89 -9.97
C ASN A 112 0.12 -21.20 -8.98
N ALA A 113 -1.14 -20.91 -9.36
CA ALA A 113 -2.10 -20.28 -8.45
C ALA A 113 -2.54 -21.20 -7.29
N GLY A 114 -2.28 -22.51 -7.40
CA GLY A 114 -2.53 -23.48 -6.33
C GLY A 114 -1.56 -23.41 -5.13
N ALA A 115 -0.49 -22.62 -5.20
CA ALA A 115 0.56 -22.63 -4.16
C ALA A 115 0.42 -21.57 -3.06
N SER A 116 -0.37 -20.50 -3.26
CA SER A 116 -0.55 -19.43 -2.26
C SER A 116 -1.99 -19.20 -1.79
N ALA A 117 -2.96 -19.96 -2.31
CA ALA A 117 -4.29 -20.06 -1.71
C ALA A 117 -4.25 -21.17 -0.65
N GLY A 118 -3.86 -20.84 0.58
CA GLY A 118 -3.91 -21.73 1.75
C GLY A 118 -5.33 -22.06 2.22
N GLY A 119 -6.23 -22.38 1.29
CA GLY A 119 -7.57 -22.89 1.57
C GLY A 119 -7.62 -24.37 1.20
N GLU A 120 -7.64 -25.24 2.20
CA GLU A 120 -8.04 -26.64 2.05
C GLU A 120 -9.51 -26.67 1.58
N ASN A 121 -9.73 -26.66 0.27
CA ASN A 121 -11.00 -27.02 -0.33
C ASN A 121 -10.75 -27.95 -1.52
N ASP A 122 -11.14 -29.19 -1.27
CA ASP A 122 -11.32 -30.31 -2.17
C ASP A 122 -12.23 -29.90 -3.35
N GLY A 123 -11.70 -29.92 -4.59
CA GLY A 123 -12.46 -29.60 -5.80
C GLY A 123 -11.60 -29.07 -6.95
N ASP A 124 -11.20 -29.96 -7.85
CA ASP A 124 -10.61 -29.70 -9.17
C ASP A 124 -11.59 -28.90 -10.05
N ALA A 125 -11.62 -27.57 -9.86
CA ALA A 125 -12.27 -26.62 -10.75
C ALA A 125 -11.21 -25.62 -11.22
N THR A 126 -10.66 -25.87 -12.41
CA THR A 126 -9.76 -24.96 -13.13
C THR A 126 -10.53 -23.72 -13.58
N PHE A 127 -10.66 -22.73 -12.70
CA PHE A 127 -11.20 -21.42 -13.08
C PHE A 127 -10.16 -20.67 -13.92
N GLU A 128 -10.33 -20.66 -15.25
CA GLU A 128 -9.58 -19.77 -16.13
C GLU A 128 -10.12 -18.35 -15.97
N SER A 129 -9.29 -17.45 -15.43
CA SER A 129 -9.63 -16.03 -15.34
C SER A 129 -9.51 -15.34 -16.69
N GLU A 130 -10.28 -14.27 -16.90
CA GLU A 130 -10.22 -13.45 -18.12
C GLU A 130 -8.77 -12.96 -18.37
N LYS A 131 -8.25 -13.24 -19.57
CA LYS A 131 -6.94 -12.73 -19.99
C LYS A 131 -7.02 -11.25 -20.29
N LYS A 132 -6.13 -10.47 -19.68
CA LYS A 132 -5.97 -9.03 -19.89
C LYS A 132 -4.56 -8.75 -20.38
N SER A 133 -4.41 -7.64 -21.11
CA SER A 133 -3.09 -7.22 -21.57
C SER A 133 -2.28 -6.53 -20.47
N VAL A 134 -0.95 -6.52 -20.59
CA VAL A 134 -0.07 -5.81 -19.64
C VAL A 134 -0.41 -4.33 -19.57
N ILE A 135 -0.75 -3.71 -20.72
CA ILE A 135 -1.10 -2.27 -20.76
C ILE A 135 -2.43 -1.97 -20.03
N GLU A 136 -3.43 -2.85 -20.13
CA GLU A 136 -4.71 -2.69 -19.43
C GLU A 136 -4.54 -2.75 -17.91
N VAL A 137 -3.73 -3.71 -17.44
CA VAL A 137 -3.42 -3.83 -16.00
C VAL A 137 -2.61 -2.62 -15.53
N ALA A 138 -1.63 -2.15 -16.30
CA ALA A 138 -0.85 -0.97 -15.97
C ALA A 138 -1.71 0.30 -15.87
N GLN A 139 -2.70 0.48 -16.75
CA GLN A 139 -3.63 1.62 -16.71
C GLN A 139 -4.54 1.61 -15.48
N THR A 140 -4.81 0.43 -14.91
CA THR A 140 -5.71 0.27 -13.76
C THR A 140 -4.96 0.05 -12.44
N ILE A 141 -3.63 0.06 -12.45
CA ILE A 141 -2.80 -0.33 -11.31
C ILE A 141 -3.08 0.48 -10.04
N SER A 142 -3.31 1.79 -10.18
CA SER A 142 -3.62 2.67 -9.04
C SER A 142 -4.92 2.26 -8.34
N VAL A 143 -5.96 1.98 -9.11
CA VAL A 143 -7.25 1.51 -8.59
C VAL A 143 -7.08 0.13 -7.96
N ILE A 144 -6.35 -0.76 -8.63
CA ILE A 144 -6.09 -2.11 -8.15
C ILE A 144 -5.34 -2.10 -6.82
N ILE A 145 -4.29 -1.29 -6.65
CA ILE A 145 -3.55 -1.18 -5.38
C ILE A 145 -4.50 -0.70 -4.27
N SER A 146 -5.30 0.34 -4.54
CA SER A 146 -6.26 0.85 -3.55
C SER A 146 -7.33 -0.17 -3.12
N LEU A 147 -7.65 -1.13 -3.99
CA LEU A 147 -8.58 -2.22 -3.70
C LEU A 147 -7.89 -3.41 -3.04
N ALA A 148 -6.67 -3.73 -3.45
CA ALA A 148 -5.86 -4.83 -2.92
C ALA A 148 -5.40 -4.61 -1.47
N GLU A 149 -5.24 -3.35 -1.03
CA GLU A 149 -5.06 -3.00 0.39
C GLU A 149 -6.20 -3.50 1.29
N ARG A 150 -7.33 -3.93 0.71
CA ARG A 150 -8.47 -4.49 1.46
C ARG A 150 -8.33 -5.98 1.79
N GLY A 151 -7.29 -6.65 1.28
CA GLY A 151 -6.78 -7.97 1.70
C GLY A 151 -7.74 -9.16 1.55
N ASP A 152 -7.30 -10.21 0.84
CA ASP A 152 -7.97 -11.53 0.83
C ASP A 152 -7.73 -12.33 2.13
N ASP A 153 -6.82 -11.86 2.99
CA ASP A 153 -6.45 -12.54 4.23
C ASP A 153 -7.41 -12.16 5.35
N GLN A 154 -8.43 -13.00 5.57
CA GLN A 154 -9.57 -12.68 6.45
C GLN A 154 -9.24 -12.70 7.96
N ASN A 155 -8.01 -13.03 8.35
CA ASN A 155 -7.62 -13.17 9.77
C ASN A 155 -6.42 -12.31 10.17
N VAL A 156 -6.43 -11.03 9.77
CA VAL A 156 -5.40 -10.05 10.11
C VAL A 156 -5.97 -8.87 10.90
N VAL A 157 -5.11 -8.16 11.62
CA VAL A 157 -5.46 -6.87 12.24
C VAL A 157 -5.34 -5.77 11.18
N THR A 158 -6.45 -5.11 10.87
CA THR A 158 -6.46 -3.97 9.94
C THR A 158 -6.00 -2.69 10.64
N LEU A 159 -4.89 -2.11 10.16
CA LEU A 159 -4.49 -0.75 10.53
C LEU A 159 -4.99 0.22 9.46
N SER A 160 -5.72 1.26 9.87
CA SER A 160 -6.27 2.25 8.94
C SER A 160 -6.27 3.64 9.54
N THR A 161 -6.49 4.65 8.70
CA THR A 161 -6.76 6.02 9.14
C THR A 161 -8.26 6.22 9.35
N LEU A 162 -8.64 7.19 10.19
CA LEU A 162 -10.07 7.50 10.42
C LEU A 162 -10.82 7.85 9.12
N HIS A 163 -10.14 8.51 8.17
CA HIS A 163 -10.71 8.87 6.87
C HIS A 163 -10.99 7.63 6.01
N ALA A 164 -10.02 6.72 5.91
CA ALA A 164 -10.15 5.50 5.13
C ALA A 164 -11.15 4.49 5.74
N ALA A 165 -11.46 4.63 7.03
CA ALA A 165 -12.44 3.79 7.71
C ALA A 165 -13.91 4.16 7.39
N LYS A 166 -14.17 5.28 6.70
CA LYS A 166 -15.52 5.74 6.39
C LYS A 166 -16.28 4.69 5.56
N GLY A 167 -17.47 4.31 6.04
CA GLY A 167 -18.32 3.31 5.37
C GLY A 167 -17.97 1.86 5.70
N LEU A 168 -16.89 1.62 6.45
CA LEU A 168 -16.52 0.29 6.94
C LEU A 168 -16.95 0.09 8.40
N GLU A 169 -17.00 -1.14 8.87
CA GLU A 169 -17.33 -1.46 10.26
C GLU A 169 -16.70 -2.78 10.71
N TRP A 170 -16.35 -2.86 11.98
CA TRP A 170 -15.67 -4.01 12.58
C TRP A 170 -16.30 -4.37 13.94
N PRO A 171 -16.25 -5.64 14.36
CA PRO A 171 -16.72 -6.05 15.69
C PRO A 171 -16.02 -5.27 16.82
N HIS A 172 -14.71 -5.07 16.68
CA HIS A 172 -13.86 -4.45 17.69
C HIS A 172 -12.98 -3.37 17.04
N VAL A 173 -12.99 -2.15 17.58
CA VAL A 173 -12.17 -1.04 17.08
C VAL A 173 -11.32 -0.48 18.21
N MET A 174 -10.06 -0.17 17.92
CA MET A 174 -9.16 0.55 18.81
C MET A 174 -8.76 1.89 18.19
N LEU A 175 -9.15 2.99 18.82
CA LEU A 175 -8.65 4.32 18.49
C LEU A 175 -7.31 4.56 19.20
N ALA A 176 -6.25 4.60 18.40
CA ALA A 176 -4.89 4.76 18.88
C ALA A 176 -4.51 6.24 19.04
N GLY A 177 -4.01 6.63 20.22
CA GLY A 177 -3.36 7.93 20.41
C GLY A 177 -4.27 9.15 20.29
N VAL A 178 -5.46 9.10 20.90
CA VAL A 178 -6.46 10.18 20.86
C VAL A 178 -6.04 11.34 21.79
N ASN A 179 -5.15 12.19 21.30
CA ASN A 179 -4.50 13.28 22.01
C ASN A 179 -4.68 14.62 21.29
N GLU A 180 -4.65 15.73 22.03
CA GLU A 180 -4.62 17.07 21.44
C GLU A 180 -3.44 17.23 20.47
N GLY A 181 -3.71 17.83 19.31
CA GLY A 181 -2.75 17.98 18.22
C GLY A 181 -2.58 16.75 17.33
N LEU A 182 -3.18 15.60 17.68
CA LEU A 182 -3.38 14.46 16.77
C LEU A 182 -4.85 14.33 16.35
N LEU A 183 -5.75 14.40 17.33
CA LEU A 183 -7.20 14.42 17.11
C LEU A 183 -7.82 15.26 18.23
N PRO A 184 -8.20 16.53 17.99
CA PRO A 184 -8.18 17.22 16.69
C PRO A 184 -6.75 17.44 16.16
N PHE A 185 -6.54 17.20 14.87
CA PHE A 185 -5.26 17.44 14.21
C PHE A 185 -4.95 18.93 14.12
N ARG A 186 -3.75 19.33 14.53
CA ARG A 186 -3.28 20.72 14.47
C ARG A 186 -1.91 20.82 13.82
N SER A 187 -1.81 21.59 12.74
CA SER A 187 -0.53 22.02 12.19
C SER A 187 0.06 23.16 13.04
N GLU A 188 1.39 23.30 13.08
CA GLU A 188 2.06 24.36 13.86
C GLU A 188 1.71 25.77 13.36
N ASP A 189 1.53 25.91 12.04
CA ASP A 189 1.32 27.20 11.38
C ASP A 189 -0.15 27.61 11.24
N ASP A 190 -1.07 26.81 11.79
CA ASP A 190 -2.49 26.92 11.46
C ASP A 190 -3.36 27.00 12.70
N ASP A 191 -4.23 28.01 12.71
CA ASP A 191 -5.11 28.27 13.83
C ASP A 191 -6.30 27.31 13.83
N MET A 192 -6.61 26.81 15.01
CA MET A 192 -7.68 25.86 15.21
C MET A 192 -9.02 26.60 15.33
N THR A 193 -9.65 26.88 14.18
CA THR A 193 -10.97 27.52 14.13
C THR A 193 -12.06 26.59 14.67
N ALA A 194 -13.18 27.17 15.10
CA ALA A 194 -14.33 26.39 15.59
C ALA A 194 -14.86 25.41 14.53
N GLU A 195 -14.92 25.82 13.27
CA GLU A 195 -15.37 24.98 12.15
C GLU A 195 -14.48 23.75 11.97
N ARG A 196 -13.16 23.90 12.10
CA ARG A 196 -12.21 22.79 12.01
C ARG A 196 -12.31 21.84 13.18
N ILE A 197 -12.52 22.36 14.39
CA ILE A 197 -12.79 21.53 15.57
C ILE A 197 -14.04 20.69 15.32
N GLU A 198 -15.10 21.27 14.74
CA GLU A 198 -16.31 20.52 14.41
C GLU A 198 -16.09 19.47 13.31
N GLU A 199 -15.24 19.73 12.32
CA GLU A 199 -14.86 18.72 11.32
C GLU A 199 -14.08 17.55 11.94
N GLU A 200 -13.08 17.85 12.79
CA GLU A 200 -12.33 16.82 13.52
C GLU A 200 -13.22 16.06 14.52
N ARG A 201 -14.24 16.71 15.08
CA ARG A 201 -15.26 16.07 15.91
C ARG A 201 -16.10 15.09 15.09
N ARG A 202 -16.50 15.47 13.87
CA ARG A 202 -17.16 14.55 12.92
C ARG A 202 -16.26 13.36 12.59
N LEU A 203 -14.96 13.58 12.41
CA LEU A 203 -14.00 12.51 12.17
C LEU A 203 -13.89 11.53 13.37
N MET A 204 -13.86 12.05 14.60
CA MET A 204 -13.93 11.24 15.82
C MET A 204 -15.23 10.43 15.88
N TYR A 205 -16.38 11.04 15.57
CA TYR A 205 -17.67 10.37 15.50
C TYR A 205 -17.68 9.23 14.47
N VAL A 206 -17.10 9.45 13.29
CA VAL A 206 -16.92 8.38 12.28
C VAL A 206 -16.15 7.22 12.89
N GLY A 207 -15.00 7.48 13.54
CA GLY A 207 -14.20 6.46 14.22
C GLY A 207 -14.96 5.65 15.26
N ILE A 208 -15.73 6.32 16.12
CA ILE A 208 -16.56 5.68 17.15
C ILE A 208 -17.59 4.75 16.51
N THR A 209 -18.29 5.23 15.48
CA THR A 209 -19.37 4.47 14.81
C THR A 209 -18.89 3.34 13.91
N ARG A 210 -17.57 3.13 13.76
CA ARG A 210 -17.05 1.95 13.06
C ARG A 210 -17.11 0.69 13.93
N ALA A 211 -17.23 0.83 15.25
CA ALA A 211 -17.29 -0.28 16.19
C ALA A 211 -18.72 -0.84 16.31
N ARG A 212 -18.90 -2.13 16.05
CA ARG A 212 -20.19 -2.81 16.26
C ARG A 212 -20.39 -3.30 17.70
N SER A 213 -19.33 -3.75 18.36
CA SER A 213 -19.43 -4.40 19.68
C SER A 213 -18.58 -3.73 20.74
N THR A 214 -17.28 -3.53 20.51
CA THR A 214 -16.42 -2.85 21.48
C THR A 214 -15.55 -1.79 20.86
N LEU A 215 -15.40 -0.69 21.60
CA LEU A 215 -14.51 0.42 21.27
C LEU A 215 -13.50 0.58 22.41
N ALA A 216 -12.21 0.52 22.08
CA ALA A 216 -11.14 0.89 22.98
C ALA A 216 -10.54 2.22 22.53
N VAL A 217 -10.42 3.18 23.44
CA VAL A 217 -9.78 4.47 23.17
C VAL A 217 -8.52 4.58 24.01
N SER A 218 -7.40 4.82 23.35
CA SER A 218 -6.10 4.99 24.03
C SER A 218 -5.64 6.43 23.98
N VAL A 219 -5.08 6.89 25.11
CA VAL A 219 -4.50 8.23 25.28
C VAL A 219 -3.05 8.08 25.71
N LEU A 220 -2.16 8.85 25.09
CA LEU A 220 -0.73 8.83 25.39
C LEU A 220 -0.42 9.87 26.48
N LYS A 221 0.34 9.49 27.51
CA LYS A 221 0.86 10.43 28.51
C LYS A 221 2.11 11.16 28.04
N ARG A 222 2.90 10.53 27.18
CA ARG A 222 4.13 11.07 26.56
C ARG A 222 4.24 10.53 25.15
N ARG A 223 4.74 11.34 24.22
CA ARG A 223 5.04 10.92 22.85
C ARG A 223 6.35 11.51 22.38
N LYS A 224 7.03 10.82 21.48
CA LYS A 224 8.20 11.36 20.79
C LYS A 224 7.72 12.18 19.60
N ARG A 225 8.11 13.45 19.54
CA ARG A 225 7.91 14.34 18.39
C ARG A 225 9.29 14.75 17.91
N ASN A 226 9.66 14.35 16.70
CA ASN A 226 11.02 14.48 16.18
C ASN A 226 12.06 13.86 17.14
N ARG A 227 13.00 14.66 17.66
CA ARG A 227 14.03 14.22 18.60
C ARG A 227 13.64 14.41 20.07
N GLU A 228 12.51 15.05 20.36
CA GLU A 228 12.10 15.41 21.71
C GLU A 228 10.92 14.57 22.23
N THR A 229 10.86 14.37 23.54
CA THR A 229 9.72 13.71 24.20
C THR A 229 8.81 14.77 24.80
N VAL A 230 7.63 14.92 24.21
CA VAL A 230 6.61 15.87 24.66
C VAL A 230 5.56 15.18 25.52
N MET A 231 5.00 15.92 26.48
CA MET A 231 3.85 15.46 27.26
C MET A 231 2.63 15.36 26.35
N GLY A 232 1.91 14.24 26.46
CA GLY A 232 0.66 14.03 25.75
C GLY A 232 -0.50 14.58 26.55
N VAL A 233 -1.29 15.46 25.94
CA VAL A 233 -2.56 15.95 26.50
C VAL A 233 -3.69 15.10 25.92
N PRO A 234 -4.54 14.46 26.73
CA PRO A 234 -5.71 13.74 26.21
C PRO A 234 -6.60 14.66 25.38
N SER A 235 -7.14 14.17 24.27
CA SER A 235 -8.04 14.94 23.42
C SER A 235 -9.25 15.45 24.20
N ARG A 236 -9.70 16.66 23.90
CA ARG A 236 -10.98 17.21 24.38
C ARG A 236 -12.16 16.29 24.09
N PHE A 237 -12.15 15.59 22.95
CA PHE A 237 -13.24 14.70 22.55
C PHE A 237 -13.42 13.52 23.51
N VAL A 238 -12.34 13.06 24.16
CA VAL A 238 -12.43 11.97 25.16
C VAL A 238 -13.26 12.40 26.37
N LYS A 239 -13.12 13.66 26.81
CA LYS A 239 -13.90 14.19 27.94
C LYS A 239 -15.38 14.32 27.58
N GLU A 240 -15.67 14.73 26.36
CA GLU A 240 -17.05 14.88 25.86
C GLU A 240 -17.80 13.55 25.77
N MET A 241 -17.08 12.45 25.52
CA MET A 241 -17.66 11.10 25.51
C MET A 241 -18.13 10.63 26.88
N LYS A 242 -17.68 11.27 27.97
CA LYS A 242 -18.05 10.94 29.36
C LYS A 242 -17.89 9.44 29.69
N LEU A 243 -16.87 8.80 29.11
CA LEU A 243 -16.63 7.36 29.28
C LEU A 243 -16.45 6.96 30.76
N ASP A 244 -16.00 7.89 31.60
CA ASP A 244 -15.81 7.67 33.03
C ASP A 244 -17.14 7.57 33.81
N GLU A 245 -18.24 8.13 33.29
CA GLU A 245 -19.58 8.00 33.88
C GLU A 245 -20.19 6.62 33.63
N LEU A 246 -19.76 5.95 32.54
CA LEU A 246 -20.25 4.63 32.14
C LEU A 246 -19.43 3.47 32.72
N ARG A 247 -18.27 3.76 33.32
CA ARG A 247 -17.41 2.74 33.91
C ARG A 247 -17.82 2.46 35.35
N ALA A 248 -18.37 1.27 35.60
CA ALA A 248 -18.24 0.67 36.93
C ALA A 248 -16.76 0.71 37.32
N LYS A 249 -16.44 1.21 38.52
CA LYS A 249 -15.08 1.26 39.06
C LYS A 249 -14.56 -0.16 39.30
N GLU A 250 -14.16 -0.83 38.23
CA GLU A 250 -13.46 -2.11 38.28
C GLU A 250 -11.97 -1.85 38.45
N ASP A 251 -11.34 -2.59 39.37
CA ASP A 251 -9.89 -2.56 39.54
C ASP A 251 -9.18 -3.04 38.25
N PRO A 252 -8.40 -2.17 37.59
CA PRO A 252 -7.70 -2.52 36.34
C PRO A 252 -6.76 -3.72 36.50
N HIS A 253 -6.17 -3.92 37.68
CA HIS A 253 -5.27 -5.04 37.94
C HIS A 253 -6.02 -6.36 38.03
N ALA A 254 -7.17 -6.38 38.73
CA ALA A 254 -8.04 -7.54 38.80
C ALA A 254 -8.56 -7.96 37.41
N LYS A 255 -8.99 -7.00 36.59
CA LYS A 255 -9.48 -7.25 35.23
C LYS A 255 -8.39 -7.78 34.30
N LEU A 256 -7.19 -7.19 34.34
CA LEU A 256 -6.06 -7.64 33.51
C LEU A 256 -5.61 -9.05 33.90
N LYS A 257 -5.62 -9.38 35.20
CA LYS A 257 -5.34 -10.73 35.70
C LYS A 257 -6.39 -11.73 35.19
N ALA A 258 -7.67 -11.37 35.25
CA ALA A 258 -8.76 -12.21 34.76
C ALA A 258 -8.69 -12.44 33.25
N LEU A 259 -8.41 -11.40 32.45
CA LEU A 259 -8.27 -11.50 30.99
C LEU A 259 -7.06 -12.36 30.58
N ARG A 260 -5.92 -12.21 31.27
CA ARG A 260 -4.75 -13.09 31.04
C ARG A 260 -5.04 -14.54 31.38
N ALA A 261 -5.71 -14.79 32.51
CA ALA A 261 -6.11 -16.14 32.90
C ALA A 261 -7.08 -16.76 31.88
N ALA A 262 -8.06 -15.98 31.39
CA ALA A 262 -9.00 -16.43 30.36
C ALA A 262 -8.33 -16.71 29.01
N ALA A 263 -7.38 -15.86 28.59
CA ALA A 263 -6.60 -16.07 27.37
C ALA A 263 -5.71 -17.32 27.48
N GLN A 264 -5.07 -17.54 28.64
CA GLN A 264 -4.28 -18.73 28.92
C GLN A 264 -5.15 -20.00 28.93
N ALA A 265 -6.35 -19.93 29.51
CA ALA A 265 -7.30 -21.04 29.51
C ALA A 265 -7.80 -21.38 28.10
N ARG A 266 -8.10 -20.37 27.26
CA ARG A 266 -8.46 -20.59 25.85
C ARG A 266 -7.31 -21.19 25.04
N ALA A 267 -6.08 -20.70 25.24
CA ALA A 267 -4.90 -21.25 24.58
C ALA A 267 -4.62 -22.70 25.02
N ALA A 268 -4.80 -23.03 26.30
CA ALA A 268 -4.66 -24.38 26.82
C ALA A 268 -5.74 -25.33 26.28
N ALA A 269 -6.99 -24.88 26.20
CA ALA A 269 -8.09 -25.65 25.62
C ALA A 269 -7.88 -25.91 24.12
N ALA A 270 -7.41 -24.92 23.36
CA ALA A 270 -7.05 -25.09 21.95
C ALA A 270 -5.89 -26.09 21.77
N LYS A 271 -4.91 -26.08 22.68
CA LYS A 271 -3.79 -27.03 22.66
C LYS A 271 -4.19 -28.45 23.05
N ALA A 272 -5.19 -28.61 23.93
CA ALA A 272 -5.74 -29.90 24.32
C ALA A 272 -6.73 -30.48 23.28
N ALA A 273 -7.35 -29.62 22.46
CA ALA A 273 -8.23 -30.01 21.36
C ALA A 273 -7.48 -30.31 20.06
N ALA A 274 -6.17 -30.08 20.00
CA ALA A 274 -5.34 -30.50 18.87
C ALA A 274 -5.24 -32.04 18.88
N PRO A 275 -5.63 -32.74 17.79
CA PRO A 275 -5.56 -34.18 17.74
C PRO A 275 -4.10 -34.63 17.91
N ALA A 276 -3.89 -35.58 18.82
CA ALA A 276 -2.62 -36.27 18.94
C ALA A 276 -2.43 -37.16 17.71
N ASN A 277 -1.96 -36.59 16.60
CA ASN A 277 -1.39 -37.35 15.49
C ASN A 277 -0.04 -37.91 15.95
N GLY A 278 -0.12 -39.01 16.69
CA GLY A 278 1.01 -39.87 16.99
C GLY A 278 1.31 -40.75 15.79
N ARG A 279 2.58 -40.65 15.34
CA ARG A 279 3.41 -41.66 14.68
C ARG A 279 2.92 -42.30 13.38
#